data_AF-A0AA47P2D1-F1
#
_entry.id   AF-A0AA47P2D1-F1
#
_cell.length_a   1.000
_cell.length_b   1.000
_cell.length_c   1.000
_cell.angle_alpha   90.00
_cell.angle_beta   90.00
_cell.angle_gamma   90.00
#
_symmetry.space_group_name_H-M   'P 1'
#
loop_
_entity.id
_entity.type
_entity.pdbx_description
1 polymer ?
#
loop_
_entity_poly.entity_id
_entity_poly.type
_entity_poly.pdbx_seq_one_letter_code
_entity_poly.pdbx_strand_id
1 'polypeptide(L)'
;MAFQNRQALDMLLAEKGGVCSMFGDQCCTFIPNNTAPDGSVTKGLAGLRTLSNQMATDSGIENLLEAWFTGVFGKWKGIIMSIMISIACFAGFLVCFGCCCIPCARTLLNRLITTALTPEDRAVQAPLLLYADSESDEPPEKEDDDMC
;
A
#
# COMPACT_ATOMS: atom_id res chain seq x y z
N MET A 1 31.94 -16.23 16.95
CA MET A 1 33.31 -15.69 16.82
C MET A 1 33.92 -15.90 15.42
N ALA A 2 33.73 -17.05 14.75
CA ALA A 2 34.32 -17.28 13.41
C ALA A 2 33.68 -16.49 12.24
N PHE A 3 32.41 -16.07 12.36
CA PHE A 3 31.69 -15.38 11.28
C PHE A 3 32.19 -13.95 11.01
N GLN A 4 32.50 -13.19 12.07
CA GLN A 4 33.10 -11.85 11.92
C GLN A 4 34.47 -11.93 11.26
N ASN A 5 35.29 -12.93 11.63
CA ASN A 5 36.59 -13.16 11.00
C ASN A 5 36.46 -13.51 9.52
N ARG A 6 35.43 -14.28 9.14
CA ARG A 6 35.17 -14.64 7.74
C ARG A 6 34.76 -13.43 6.91
N GLN A 7 33.92 -12.54 7.44
CA GLN A 7 33.52 -11.32 6.75
C GLN A 7 34.67 -10.33 6.55
N ALA A 8 35.54 -10.19 7.56
CA ALA A 8 36.75 -9.38 7.45
C ALA A 8 37.73 -9.97 6.41
N LEU A 9 37.87 -11.30 6.36
CA LEU A 9 38.68 -11.99 5.38
C LEU A 9 38.12 -11.82 3.96
N ASP A 10 36.79 -11.97 3.77
CA ASP A 10 36.12 -11.78 2.48
C ASP A 10 36.29 -10.34 1.97
N MET A 11 36.29 -9.35 2.87
CA MET A 11 36.54 -7.95 2.51
C MET A 11 38.00 -7.68 2.12
N LEU A 12 38.97 -8.29 2.81
CA LEU A 12 40.40 -8.18 2.47
C LEU A 12 40.76 -8.92 1.17
N LEU A 13 40.16 -10.09 0.92
CA LEU A 13 40.38 -10.82 -0.33
C LEU A 13 39.63 -10.20 -1.51
N ALA A 14 38.54 -9.47 -1.30
CA ALA A 14 37.86 -8.74 -2.39
C ALA A 14 38.79 -7.76 -3.11
N GLU A 15 39.77 -7.16 -2.41
CA GLU A 15 40.77 -6.26 -2.99
C GLU A 15 41.86 -7.00 -3.78
N LYS A 16 42.07 -8.30 -3.51
CA LYS A 16 43.07 -9.16 -4.18
C LYS A 16 42.48 -10.10 -5.25
N GLY A 17 41.21 -9.90 -5.63
CA GLY A 17 40.52 -10.72 -6.64
C GLY A 17 39.76 -11.93 -6.09
N GLY A 18 39.51 -11.96 -4.78
CA GLY A 18 38.77 -13.01 -4.07
C GLY A 18 39.60 -14.27 -3.82
N VAL A 19 39.01 -15.21 -3.07
CA VAL A 19 39.60 -16.54 -2.77
C VAL A 19 39.93 -17.31 -4.06
N CYS A 20 39.12 -17.19 -5.11
CA CYS A 20 39.33 -17.84 -6.40
C CYS A 20 40.64 -17.47 -7.12
N SER A 21 41.13 -16.24 -6.93
CA SER A 21 42.40 -15.78 -7.50
C SER A 21 43.61 -16.55 -6.93
N MET A 22 43.51 -17.01 -5.67
CA MET A 22 44.56 -17.78 -5.01
C MET A 22 44.39 -19.31 -5.10
N PHE A 23 43.15 -19.81 -5.18
CA PHE A 23 42.86 -21.26 -5.14
C PHE A 23 42.47 -21.86 -6.50
N GLY A 24 42.41 -21.06 -7.56
CA GLY A 24 42.22 -21.53 -8.94
C GLY A 24 40.97 -22.39 -9.13
N ASP A 25 41.14 -23.54 -9.79
CA ASP A 25 40.09 -24.46 -10.28
C ASP A 25 39.20 -25.08 -9.18
N GLN A 26 39.56 -24.95 -7.90
CA GLN A 26 38.74 -25.46 -6.78
C GLN A 26 37.64 -24.49 -6.33
N CYS A 27 37.48 -23.33 -7.00
CA CYS A 27 36.53 -22.30 -6.62
C CYS A 27 35.57 -21.97 -7.78
N CYS A 28 34.26 -21.87 -7.47
CA CYS A 28 33.19 -21.71 -8.45
C CYS A 28 32.85 -20.25 -8.80
N THR A 29 33.47 -19.26 -8.15
CA THR A 29 33.09 -17.85 -8.28
C THR A 29 34.32 -16.97 -8.51
N PHE A 30 34.62 -16.69 -9.78
CA PHE A 30 35.63 -15.72 -10.16
C PHE A 30 35.05 -14.30 -10.04
N ILE A 31 35.60 -13.45 -9.16
CA ILE A 31 35.25 -12.04 -9.11
C ILE A 31 36.10 -11.31 -10.15
N PRO A 32 35.54 -10.87 -11.29
CA PRO A 32 36.30 -10.10 -12.26
C PRO A 32 36.75 -8.77 -11.62
N ASN A 33 37.93 -8.27 -12.01
CA ASN A 33 38.53 -7.02 -11.51
C ASN A 33 37.63 -5.77 -11.72
N ASN A 34 36.52 -5.91 -12.46
CA ASN A 34 35.48 -4.90 -12.59
C ASN A 34 34.70 -4.59 -11.29
N THR A 35 34.92 -5.35 -10.20
CA THR A 35 34.35 -5.13 -8.87
C THR A 35 35.34 -4.46 -7.90
N ALA A 36 36.55 -4.11 -8.36
CA ALA A 36 37.48 -3.30 -7.58
C ALA A 36 36.85 -1.95 -7.16
N PRO A 37 37.44 -1.21 -6.20
CA PRO A 37 36.94 0.10 -5.77
C PRO A 37 36.71 1.08 -6.94
N ASP A 38 37.52 0.99 -7.99
CA ASP A 38 37.41 1.77 -9.24
C ASP A 38 36.83 1.00 -10.44
N GLY A 39 36.31 -0.20 -10.18
CA GLY A 39 35.74 -1.10 -11.17
C GLY A 39 34.41 -0.58 -11.76
N SER A 40 34.07 -1.09 -12.94
CA SER A 40 32.85 -0.69 -13.67
C SER A 40 31.56 -0.89 -12.85
N VAL A 41 31.51 -1.90 -11.98
CA VAL A 41 30.33 -2.20 -11.16
C VAL A 41 30.19 -1.20 -10.01
N THR A 42 31.30 -0.88 -9.33
CA THR A 42 31.32 0.10 -8.24
C THR A 42 30.98 1.50 -8.75
N LYS A 43 31.48 1.88 -9.93
CA LYS A 43 31.13 3.14 -10.61
C LYS A 43 29.66 3.19 -11.01
N GLY A 44 29.11 2.11 -11.55
CA GLY A 44 27.68 2.01 -11.86
C GLY A 44 26.80 2.15 -10.62
N LEU A 45 27.17 1.47 -9.52
CA LEU A 45 26.44 1.56 -8.25
C LEU A 45 26.55 2.95 -7.61
N ALA A 46 27.71 3.59 -7.68
CA ALA A 46 27.89 4.98 -7.23
C ALA A 46 27.01 5.93 -8.05
N GLY A 47 26.99 5.78 -9.38
CA GLY A 47 26.11 6.56 -10.27
C GLY A 47 24.63 6.37 -9.95
N LEU A 48 24.20 5.13 -9.68
CA LEU A 48 22.81 4.83 -9.28
C LEU A 48 22.44 5.46 -7.92
N ARG A 49 23.35 5.46 -6.95
CA ARG A 49 23.12 6.15 -5.66
C ARG A 49 23.04 7.66 -5.82
N THR A 50 23.89 8.24 -6.67
CA THR A 50 23.82 9.68 -6.98
C THR A 50 22.50 10.02 -7.65
N LEU A 51 22.07 9.20 -8.62
CA LEU A 51 20.79 9.37 -9.29
C LEU A 51 19.61 9.22 -8.32
N SER A 52 19.62 8.25 -7.41
CA SER A 52 18.53 8.09 -6.43
C SER A 52 18.46 9.27 -5.47
N ASN A 53 19.61 9.77 -5.00
CA ASN A 53 19.65 10.96 -4.15
C ASN A 53 19.17 12.20 -4.89
N GLN A 54 19.54 12.33 -6.16
CA GLN A 54 19.10 13.46 -6.96
C GLN A 54 17.60 13.39 -7.27
N MET A 55 17.06 12.21 -7.60
CA MET A 55 15.61 12.04 -7.77
C MET A 55 14.84 12.31 -6.46
N ALA A 56 15.39 11.95 -5.30
CA ALA A 56 14.80 12.27 -4.01
C ALA A 56 14.86 13.78 -3.66
N THR A 57 15.83 14.51 -4.21
CA THR A 57 16.00 15.95 -3.98
C THR A 57 15.21 16.80 -4.99
N ASP A 58 15.23 16.41 -6.26
CA ASP A 58 14.50 17.03 -7.37
C ASP A 58 13.01 16.69 -7.36
N SER A 59 12.59 15.67 -6.59
CA SER A 59 11.17 15.35 -6.42
C SER A 59 10.37 16.57 -5.99
N GLY A 60 10.99 17.57 -5.33
CA GLY A 60 10.64 19.00 -5.32
C GLY A 60 9.28 19.38 -4.69
N ILE A 61 8.34 18.45 -4.68
CA ILE A 61 7.01 18.49 -4.11
C ILE A 61 7.15 18.67 -2.61
N GLU A 62 8.08 17.95 -1.97
CA GLU A 62 8.32 18.09 -0.55
C GLU A 62 8.90 19.47 -0.23
N ASN A 63 9.90 19.93 -0.96
CA ASN A 63 10.55 21.24 -0.71
C ASN A 63 9.63 22.45 -0.96
N LEU A 64 8.84 22.44 -2.05
CA LEU A 64 7.94 23.55 -2.40
C LEU A 64 6.71 23.60 -1.49
N LEU A 65 6.14 22.44 -1.18
CA LEU A 65 5.02 22.29 -0.26
C LEU A 65 5.49 22.57 1.18
N GLU A 66 6.64 22.07 1.59
CA GLU A 66 7.24 22.33 2.89
C GLU A 66 7.59 23.81 3.07
N ALA A 67 8.11 24.49 2.05
CA ALA A 67 8.35 25.93 2.09
C ALA A 67 7.04 26.74 2.25
N TRP A 68 5.97 26.34 1.56
CA TRP A 68 4.67 26.97 1.70
C TRP A 68 4.04 26.68 3.09
N PHE A 69 4.04 25.42 3.53
CA PHE A 69 3.50 25.01 4.83
C PHE A 69 4.31 25.61 5.99
N THR A 70 5.64 25.75 5.86
CA THR A 70 6.46 26.47 6.86
C THR A 70 6.12 27.96 6.90
N GLY A 71 5.82 28.58 5.75
CA GLY A 71 5.35 29.97 5.70
C GLY A 71 3.98 30.18 6.36
N VAL A 72 3.05 29.25 6.17
CA VAL A 72 1.66 29.36 6.69
C VAL A 72 1.56 28.91 8.16
N PHE A 73 2.23 27.82 8.54
CA PHE A 73 2.07 27.19 9.86
C PHE A 73 3.29 27.40 10.78
N GLY A 74 4.40 27.92 10.26
CA GLY A 74 5.59 28.24 11.04
C GLY A 74 6.07 27.08 11.91
N LYS A 75 6.23 27.35 13.20
CA LYS A 75 6.74 26.38 14.20
C LYS A 75 5.79 25.20 14.46
N TRP A 76 4.52 25.30 14.07
CA TRP A 76 3.51 24.27 14.31
C TRP A 76 3.38 23.25 13.17
N LYS A 77 4.13 23.40 12.07
CA LYS A 77 4.08 22.54 10.88
C LYS A 77 4.05 21.03 11.21
N GLY A 78 4.91 20.57 12.11
CA GLY A 78 5.00 19.13 12.43
C GLY A 78 3.71 18.58 13.02
N ILE A 79 3.06 19.36 13.88
CA ILE A 79 1.80 18.98 14.52
C ILE A 79 0.66 19.01 13.48
N ILE A 80 0.59 20.06 12.65
CA ILE A 80 -0.44 20.17 11.60
C ILE A 80 -0.31 19.04 10.56
N MET A 81 0.90 18.71 10.10
CA MET A 81 1.09 17.63 9.13
C MET A 81 0.63 16.28 9.68
N SER A 82 0.94 15.99 10.95
CA SER A 82 0.48 14.76 11.60
C SER A 82 -1.04 14.67 11.71
N ILE A 83 -1.71 15.80 12.00
CA ILE A 83 -3.17 15.86 12.09
C ILE A 83 -3.82 15.73 10.70
N MET A 84 -3.27 16.38 9.68
CA MET A 84 -3.78 16.28 8.31
C MET A 84 -3.70 14.85 7.78
N ILE A 85 -2.59 14.17 8.05
CA ILE A 85 -2.42 12.76 7.68
C ILE A 85 -3.37 11.84 8.43
N SER A 86 -3.58 12.06 9.73
CA SER A 86 -4.50 11.21 10.50
C SER A 86 -5.95 11.37 10.03
N ILE A 87 -6.38 12.60 9.74
CA ILE A 87 -7.72 12.88 9.19
C ILE A 87 -7.87 12.24 7.81
N ALA A 88 -6.87 12.40 6.93
CA ALA A 88 -6.90 11.82 5.59
C ALA A 88 -6.99 10.28 5.64
N CYS A 89 -6.20 9.63 6.50
CA CYS A 89 -6.29 8.19 6.71
C CYS A 89 -7.66 7.77 7.25
N PHE A 90 -8.18 8.46 8.26
CA PHE A 90 -9.48 8.15 8.85
C PHE A 90 -10.62 8.29 7.84
N ALA A 91 -10.64 9.38 7.07
CA ALA A 91 -11.59 9.58 5.98
C ALA A 91 -11.47 8.48 4.92
N GLY A 92 -10.24 8.11 4.55
CA GLY A 92 -9.99 7.02 3.61
C GLY A 92 -10.57 5.68 4.09
N PHE A 93 -10.38 5.35 5.37
CA PHE A 93 -10.99 4.16 5.96
C PHE A 93 -12.52 4.23 5.92
N LEU A 94 -13.12 5.34 6.37
CA LEU A 94 -14.58 5.49 6.36
C LEU A 94 -15.16 5.37 4.95
N VAL A 95 -14.52 5.96 3.95
CA VAL A 95 -14.92 5.83 2.56
C VAL A 95 -14.81 4.37 2.11
N CYS A 96 -13.69 3.69 2.35
CA CYS A 96 -13.53 2.26 2.01
C CYS A 96 -14.57 1.36 2.69
N PHE A 97 -14.84 1.57 3.98
CA PHE A 97 -15.86 0.81 4.69
C PHE A 97 -17.26 1.12 4.14
N GLY A 98 -17.55 2.38 3.81
CA GLY A 98 -18.83 2.78 3.24
C GLY A 98 -19.05 2.24 1.82
N CYS A 99 -18.09 2.44 0.93
CA CYS A 99 -18.23 2.13 -0.49
C CYS A 99 -17.98 0.64 -0.81
N CYS A 100 -17.11 -0.05 -0.07
CA CYS A 100 -16.80 -1.45 -0.35
C CYS A 100 -17.55 -2.39 0.59
N CYS A 101 -17.58 -2.12 1.91
CA CYS A 101 -18.11 -3.10 2.87
C CYS A 101 -19.65 -3.13 2.89
N ILE A 102 -20.33 -2.00 2.74
CA ILE A 102 -21.81 -1.94 2.74
C ILE A 102 -22.43 -2.74 1.57
N PRO A 103 -22.06 -2.53 0.29
CA PRO A 103 -22.64 -3.30 -0.80
C PRO A 103 -22.22 -4.77 -0.79
N CYS A 104 -20.99 -5.08 -0.34
CA CYS A 104 -20.55 -6.47 -0.18
C CYS A 104 -21.36 -7.19 0.91
N ALA A 105 -21.58 -6.55 2.06
CA ALA A 105 -22.39 -7.11 3.14
C ALA A 105 -23.84 -7.30 2.72
N ARG A 106 -24.44 -6.31 2.03
CA ARG A 106 -25.79 -6.42 1.45
C ARG A 106 -25.89 -7.62 0.50
N THR A 107 -24.90 -7.79 -0.37
CA THR A 107 -24.88 -8.90 -1.34
C THR A 107 -24.75 -10.25 -0.63
N LEU A 108 -23.86 -10.37 0.36
CA LEU A 108 -23.68 -11.59 1.13
C LEU A 108 -24.91 -11.94 1.97
N LEU A 109 -25.55 -10.96 2.62
CA LEU A 109 -26.79 -11.16 3.38
C LEU A 109 -27.93 -11.64 2.48
N ASN A 110 -28.11 -11.02 1.31
CA ASN A 110 -29.10 -11.48 0.34
C ASN A 110 -28.81 -12.89 -0.17
N ARG A 111 -27.53 -13.24 -0.38
CA ARG A 111 -27.13 -14.59 -0.76
C ARG A 111 -27.38 -15.61 0.36
N LEU A 112 -27.16 -15.24 1.61
CA LEU A 112 -27.45 -16.09 2.77
C LEU A 112 -28.96 -16.31 2.95
N ILE A 113 -29.78 -15.26 2.81
CA ILE A 113 -31.24 -15.37 2.90
C ILE A 113 -31.78 -16.25 1.76
N THR A 114 -31.35 -16.00 0.52
CA THR A 114 -31.78 -16.81 -0.64
C THR A 114 -31.31 -18.26 -0.57
N THR A 115 -30.13 -18.52 0.01
CA THR A 115 -29.63 -19.89 0.23
C THR A 115 -30.34 -20.59 1.38
N ALA A 116 -30.67 -19.87 2.46
CA ALA A 116 -31.47 -20.39 3.57
C ALA A 116 -32.93 -20.67 3.19
N LEU A 117 -33.46 -19.97 2.18
CA LEU A 117 -34.80 -20.18 1.62
C LEU A 117 -34.84 -21.25 0.51
N THR A 118 -33.78 -22.05 0.35
CA THR A 118 -33.82 -23.24 -0.51
C THR A 118 -34.75 -24.30 0.07
N PRO A 119 -35.36 -25.14 -0.78
CA PRO A 119 -36.79 -25.40 -0.80
C PRO A 119 -37.22 -26.58 0.10
N GLU A 120 -36.86 -26.57 1.38
CA GLU A 120 -37.43 -27.51 2.35
C GLU A 120 -38.56 -26.89 3.19
N ASP A 121 -38.63 -25.55 3.30
CA ASP A 121 -39.57 -24.86 4.20
C ASP A 121 -40.70 -24.06 3.53
N ARG A 122 -41.00 -24.31 2.25
CA ARG A 122 -42.14 -23.66 1.55
C ARG A 122 -43.51 -23.94 2.17
N ALA A 123 -43.62 -24.94 3.03
CA ALA A 123 -44.88 -25.27 3.72
C ALA A 123 -45.15 -24.41 4.96
N VAL A 124 -44.15 -23.74 5.54
CA VAL A 124 -44.27 -23.06 6.84
C VAL A 124 -44.39 -21.53 6.71
N GLN A 125 -43.91 -20.95 5.61
CA GLN A 125 -43.78 -19.49 5.46
C GLN A 125 -44.93 -18.76 4.75
N ALA A 126 -45.90 -19.49 4.21
CA ALA A 126 -47.07 -18.90 3.53
C ALA A 126 -47.83 -17.82 4.32
N PRO A 127 -47.93 -17.85 5.67
CA PRO A 127 -48.69 -16.83 6.39
C PRO A 127 -47.98 -15.48 6.50
N LEU A 128 -46.64 -15.45 6.41
CA LEU A 128 -45.86 -14.25 6.79
C LEU A 128 -45.58 -13.31 5.62
N LEU A 129 -45.64 -13.80 4.37
CA LEU A 129 -45.54 -12.95 3.17
C LEU A 129 -46.82 -12.19 2.85
N LEU A 130 -48.00 -12.75 3.17
CA LEU A 130 -49.27 -12.02 3.01
C LEU A 130 -49.37 -10.81 3.94
N TYR A 131 -48.69 -10.84 5.09
CA TYR A 131 -48.61 -9.69 5.99
C TYR A 131 -47.68 -8.59 5.43
N ALA A 132 -46.58 -8.98 4.79
CA ALA A 132 -45.62 -8.04 4.20
C ALA A 132 -46.17 -7.33 2.94
N ASP A 133 -46.94 -8.01 2.10
CA ASP A 133 -47.57 -7.38 0.91
C ASP A 133 -48.68 -6.39 1.30
N SER A 134 -49.35 -6.59 2.44
CA SER A 134 -50.45 -5.71 2.88
C SER A 134 -50.01 -4.33 3.40
N GLU A 135 -48.72 -4.16 3.69
CA GLU A 135 -48.17 -2.88 4.18
C GLU A 135 -47.63 -2.00 3.03
N SER A 136 -47.61 -2.52 1.79
CA SER A 136 -47.08 -1.84 0.60
C SER A 136 -48.12 -1.16 -0.30
N ASP A 137 -49.42 -1.24 -0.02
CA ASP A 137 -50.44 -0.50 -0.79
C ASP A 137 -50.70 0.89 -0.18
N GLU A 138 -50.09 1.90 -0.81
CA GLU A 138 -50.18 3.37 -0.58
C GLU A 138 -51.60 3.95 -0.56
N PRO A 139 -51.79 5.18 -0.03
CA PRO A 139 -52.64 6.18 -0.66
C PRO A 139 -51.82 7.23 -1.45
N PRO A 140 -52.37 7.81 -2.53
CA PRO A 140 -51.62 8.54 -3.55
C PRO A 140 -51.53 10.07 -3.33
N GLU A 141 -50.74 10.71 -4.20
CA GLU A 141 -50.67 12.14 -4.56
C GLU A 141 -49.83 13.06 -3.63
N LYS A 142 -48.98 13.99 -4.11
CA LYS A 142 -49.11 14.88 -5.28
C LYS A 142 -47.76 15.22 -5.94
N GLU A 143 -47.82 15.38 -7.26
CA GLU A 143 -46.96 16.28 -8.05
C GLU A 143 -46.87 17.65 -7.37
N ASP A 144 -45.68 18.22 -7.27
CA ASP A 144 -45.46 19.64 -7.48
C ASP A 144 -44.00 19.83 -7.93
N ASP A 145 -43.87 20.43 -9.10
CA ASP A 145 -42.66 20.93 -9.73
C ASP A 145 -41.78 21.73 -8.76
N ASP A 146 -40.45 21.56 -8.82
CA ASP A 146 -39.60 22.70 -9.17
C ASP A 146 -38.12 22.36 -9.38
N MET A 147 -37.54 23.24 -10.17
CA MET A 147 -36.30 23.17 -10.93
C MET A 147 -35.08 23.72 -10.15
N CYS A 148 -33.99 22.94 -10.11
CA CYS A 148 -32.55 23.32 -10.23
C CYS A 148 -31.62 22.26 -9.63
#